data_AF-A0A6A5ZRW4-F1
#
_entry.id   AF-A0A6A5ZRW4-F1
#
_cell.length_a   1.000
_cell.length_b   1.000
_cell.length_c   1.000
_cell.angle_alpha   90.00
_cell.angle_beta   90.00
_cell.angle_gamma   90.00
#
_symmetry.space_group_name_H-M   'P 1'
#
loop_
_entity.id
_entity.type
_entity.pdbx_description
1 polymer ?
#
loop_
_entity_poly.entity_id
_entity_poly.type
_entity_poly.pdbx_seq_one_letter_code
_entity_poly.pdbx_strand_id
1 'polypeptide(L)'
;MISASKPTVINALPRPRIDHANQLDEQGDEFVPTRVDEAGEKKVKPNGDLLEGREYKCLIFYMPNRGGKLFMLATECARVLDYRDSYLLFNKNPNLYKIILNLKEKDDLIDRGILPYTYRSRQIAIVTARSMFRQFGSRLIINGRRVRDDYW
;
A
#
# COMPACT_ATOMS: atom_id res chain seq x y z
N MET A 1 -26.39 42.26 -25.24
CA MET A 1 -25.43 41.31 -25.86
C MET A 1 -24.09 41.53 -25.14
N ILE A 2 -23.45 40.63 -24.40
CA ILE A 2 -23.52 39.19 -24.15
C ILE A 2 -23.14 39.03 -22.66
N SER A 3 -23.96 38.33 -21.86
CA SER A 3 -23.62 38.00 -20.47
C SER A 3 -22.72 36.76 -20.47
N ALA A 4 -21.49 36.91 -19.98
CA ALA A 4 -20.56 35.79 -19.82
C ALA A 4 -20.90 35.01 -18.55
N SER A 5 -21.49 33.83 -18.72
CA SER A 5 -21.71 32.86 -17.64
C SER A 5 -20.38 32.30 -17.16
N LYS A 6 -20.01 32.59 -15.90
CA LYS A 6 -18.89 31.92 -15.24
C LYS A 6 -19.25 30.45 -15.00
N PRO A 7 -18.31 29.50 -15.24
CA PRO A 7 -18.58 28.08 -15.11
C PRO A 7 -18.81 27.72 -13.63
N THR A 8 -19.88 26.97 -13.40
CA THR A 8 -20.21 26.33 -12.13
C THR A 8 -19.02 25.51 -11.65
N VAL A 9 -18.46 25.88 -10.51
CA VAL A 9 -17.48 25.06 -9.81
C VAL A 9 -18.22 23.79 -9.40
N ILE A 10 -17.94 22.70 -10.12
CA ILE A 10 -18.43 21.37 -9.77
C ILE A 10 -18.02 21.07 -8.33
N ASN A 11 -19.03 20.91 -7.47
CA ASN A 11 -18.87 20.43 -6.10
C ASN A 11 -17.99 19.18 -6.11
N ALA A 12 -16.79 19.28 -5.54
CA ALA A 12 -16.03 18.09 -5.19
C ALA A 12 -16.89 17.26 -4.23
N LEU A 13 -17.20 16.02 -4.62
CA LEU A 13 -17.81 15.06 -3.70
C LEU A 13 -16.93 15.00 -2.43
N PRO A 14 -17.49 15.17 -1.22
CA PRO A 14 -16.73 15.05 0.01
C PRO A 14 -16.13 13.64 0.09
N ARG A 15 -14.82 13.56 0.39
CA ARG A 15 -14.00 12.34 0.41
C ARG A 15 -14.73 11.17 1.12
N PRO A 16 -15.13 10.09 0.43
CA PRO A 16 -15.53 8.84 1.08
C PRO A 16 -14.35 7.85 1.02
N ARG A 17 -14.06 6.97 1.99
CA ARG A 17 -14.70 6.54 3.23
C ARG A 17 -13.56 6.00 4.11
N ILE A 18 -13.72 6.05 5.42
CA ILE A 18 -12.83 5.35 6.34
C ILE A 18 -13.09 3.84 6.14
N ASP A 19 -12.33 3.19 5.25
CA ASP A 19 -12.46 1.76 4.92
C ASP A 19 -11.77 0.85 5.96
N HIS A 20 -11.24 1.43 7.04
CA HIS A 20 -10.51 0.71 8.09
C HIS A 20 -10.89 1.23 9.48
N ALA A 21 -10.89 0.35 10.48
CA ALA A 21 -11.02 0.76 11.86
C ALA A 21 -9.72 1.45 12.30
N ASN A 22 -9.80 2.34 13.29
CA ASN A 22 -8.61 2.84 13.99
C ASN A 22 -7.94 1.76 14.87
N GLN A 23 -8.23 0.48 14.60
CA GLN A 23 -7.74 -0.69 15.31
C GLN A 23 -6.84 -1.49 14.37
N LEU A 24 -5.69 -1.93 14.89
CA LEU A 24 -4.80 -2.84 14.18
C LEU A 24 -5.27 -4.29 14.33
N ASP A 25 -4.87 -5.12 13.38
CA ASP A 25 -5.07 -6.56 13.48
C ASP A 25 -4.30 -7.19 14.66
N GLU A 26 -4.50 -8.49 14.87
CA GLU A 26 -3.89 -9.24 15.98
C GLU A 26 -2.36 -9.16 15.99
N GLN A 27 -1.73 -9.00 14.83
CA GLN A 27 -0.28 -8.90 14.70
C GLN A 27 0.23 -7.44 14.79
N GLY A 28 -0.66 -6.46 14.76
CA GLY A 28 -0.29 -5.05 14.82
C GLY A 28 0.35 -4.51 13.54
N ASP A 29 0.14 -5.17 12.39
CA ASP A 29 0.86 -4.89 11.14
C ASP A 29 0.03 -4.08 10.13
N GLU A 30 -1.29 -4.12 10.23
CA GLU A 30 -2.20 -3.37 9.37
C GLU A 30 -3.52 -3.02 10.06
N PHE A 31 -4.20 -1.99 9.57
CA PHE A 31 -5.52 -1.61 10.09
C PHE A 31 -6.60 -2.58 9.62
N VAL A 32 -7.44 -3.02 10.56
CA VAL A 32 -8.57 -3.91 10.28
C VAL A 32 -9.55 -3.22 9.33
N PRO A 33 -9.95 -3.84 8.20
CA PRO A 33 -10.96 -3.25 7.34
C PRO A 33 -12.33 -3.12 7.98
N THR A 34 -13.01 -2.00 7.74
CA THR A 34 -14.45 -1.85 8.02
C THR A 34 -15.31 -2.41 6.90
N ARG A 35 -14.74 -2.53 5.69
CA ARG A 35 -15.44 -3.04 4.51
C ARG A 35 -14.55 -4.01 3.74
N VAL A 36 -15.18 -5.03 3.17
CA VAL A 36 -14.54 -6.08 2.36
C VAL A 36 -15.35 -6.24 1.08
N ASP A 37 -14.67 -6.49 -0.04
CA ASP A 37 -15.29 -6.81 -1.33
C ASP A 37 -15.00 -8.27 -1.69
N GLU A 38 -16.05 -9.07 -1.93
CA GLU A 38 -15.91 -10.50 -2.20
C GLU A 38 -15.14 -10.79 -3.50
N ALA A 39 -15.21 -9.92 -4.50
CA ALA A 39 -14.46 -10.08 -5.74
C ALA A 39 -12.99 -9.70 -5.52
N GLY A 40 -12.70 -8.65 -4.75
CA GLY A 40 -11.36 -8.25 -4.33
C GLY A 40 -10.63 -9.34 -3.54
N GLU A 41 -11.32 -10.00 -2.61
CA GLU A 41 -10.79 -11.12 -1.82
C GLU A 41 -10.40 -12.34 -2.68
N LYS A 42 -10.95 -12.48 -3.87
CA LYS A 42 -10.55 -13.53 -4.83
C LYS A 42 -9.27 -13.17 -5.62
N LYS A 43 -8.78 -11.94 -5.48
CA LYS A 43 -7.58 -11.44 -6.19
C LYS A 43 -6.33 -11.42 -5.32
N VAL A 44 -6.47 -11.47 -4.00
CA VAL A 44 -5.37 -11.42 -3.03
C VAL A 44 -5.61 -12.36 -1.86
N LYS A 45 -4.59 -13.12 -1.46
CA LYS A 45 -4.63 -13.99 -0.28
C LYS A 45 -4.46 -13.20 1.01
N PRO A 46 -4.79 -13.78 2.18
CA PRO A 46 -4.62 -13.09 3.45
C PRO A 46 -3.21 -12.65 3.80
N ASN A 47 -2.19 -13.38 3.33
CA ASN A 47 -0.79 -13.04 3.51
C ASN A 47 -0.28 -11.93 2.55
N GLY A 48 -1.10 -11.49 1.59
CA GLY A 48 -0.74 -10.48 0.59
C GLY A 48 -0.28 -11.01 -0.76
N ASP A 49 -0.22 -12.33 -0.97
CA ASP A 49 0.05 -12.92 -2.29
C ASP A 49 -1.08 -12.63 -3.26
N LEU A 50 -0.74 -12.26 -4.49
CA LEU A 50 -1.73 -12.05 -5.53
C LEU A 50 -2.15 -13.37 -6.20
N LEU A 51 -3.38 -13.39 -6.71
CA LEU A 51 -3.99 -14.53 -7.37
C LEU A 51 -4.16 -14.29 -8.87
N GLU A 52 -4.42 -15.38 -9.61
CA GLU A 52 -4.70 -15.40 -11.05
C GLU A 52 -3.57 -14.81 -11.92
N GLY A 53 -2.31 -15.04 -11.54
CA GLY A 53 -1.14 -14.61 -12.32
C GLY A 53 -0.85 -13.11 -12.26
N ARG A 54 -1.47 -12.38 -11.32
CA ARG A 54 -1.12 -10.98 -11.04
C ARG A 54 0.22 -10.91 -10.30
N GLU A 55 1.03 -9.93 -10.66
CA GLU A 55 2.34 -9.70 -10.06
C GLU A 55 2.48 -8.23 -9.64
N TYR A 56 3.09 -8.01 -8.48
CA TYR A 56 3.39 -6.66 -8.02
C TYR A 56 4.55 -6.04 -8.81
N LYS A 57 4.46 -4.73 -9.01
CA LYS A 57 5.58 -3.92 -9.53
C LYS A 57 6.69 -3.71 -8.50
N CYS A 58 6.38 -3.87 -7.21
CA CYS A 58 7.32 -3.70 -6.11
C CYS A 58 7.88 -5.07 -5.69
N LEU A 59 9.11 -5.08 -5.16
CA LEU A 59 9.64 -6.26 -4.51
C LEU A 59 8.81 -6.57 -3.25
N ILE A 60 8.44 -7.84 -3.10
CA ILE A 60 7.75 -8.36 -1.92
C ILE A 60 8.68 -9.28 -1.13
N PHE A 61 8.57 -9.24 0.19
CA PHE A 61 9.37 -10.09 1.07
C PHE A 61 8.67 -10.38 2.39
N TYR A 62 9.06 -11.49 3.02
CA TYR A 62 8.64 -11.83 4.37
C TYR A 62 9.50 -11.15 5.42
N MET A 63 8.87 -10.79 6.55
CA MET A 63 9.55 -10.35 7.76
C MET A 63 9.53 -11.46 8.82
N PRO A 64 10.62 -11.67 9.57
CA PRO A 64 10.62 -12.61 10.68
C PRO A 64 9.61 -12.18 11.75
N ASN A 65 8.92 -13.15 12.35
CA ASN A 65 7.96 -12.94 13.45
C ASN A 65 6.73 -12.06 13.13
N ARG A 66 6.36 -11.87 11.85
CA ARG A 66 5.17 -11.10 11.43
C ARG A 66 4.11 -11.96 10.73
N GLY A 67 3.86 -13.15 11.28
CA GLY A 67 2.74 -14.01 10.86
C GLY A 67 2.77 -14.49 9.40
N GLY A 68 3.94 -14.50 8.75
CA GLY A 68 4.06 -14.95 7.35
C GLY A 68 3.40 -14.02 6.33
N LYS A 69 3.20 -12.74 6.68
CA LYS A 69 2.69 -11.73 5.75
C LYS A 69 3.81 -11.22 4.83
N LEU A 70 3.40 -10.79 3.65
CA LEU A 70 4.26 -10.12 2.68
C LEU A 70 4.26 -8.62 2.89
N PHE A 71 5.45 -8.05 2.80
CA PHE A 71 5.70 -6.62 2.98
C PHE A 71 6.40 -6.06 1.75
N MET A 72 6.33 -4.73 1.62
CA MET A 72 7.00 -3.95 0.60
C MET A 72 7.74 -2.79 1.23
N LEU A 73 8.82 -2.33 0.58
CA LEU A 73 9.47 -1.08 0.94
C LEU A 73 8.57 0.10 0.57
N ALA A 74 8.19 0.92 1.55
CA ALA A 74 7.29 2.05 1.32
C ALA A 74 7.89 3.08 0.33
N THR A 75 9.22 3.21 0.29
CA THR A 75 9.92 4.10 -0.63
C THR A 75 9.79 3.64 -2.09
N GLU A 76 9.81 2.33 -2.32
CA GLU A 76 9.57 1.77 -3.65
C GLU A 76 8.11 1.93 -4.06
N CYS A 77 7.17 1.62 -3.15
CA CYS A 77 5.75 1.84 -3.39
C CYS A 77 5.43 3.30 -3.73
N ALA A 78 6.04 4.25 -3.01
CA ALA A 78 5.88 5.68 -3.28
C ALA A 78 6.30 6.04 -4.71
N ARG A 79 7.47 5.55 -5.13
CA ARG A 79 7.98 5.73 -6.50
C ARG A 79 7.04 5.13 -7.56
N VAL A 80 6.57 3.89 -7.34
CA VAL A 80 5.65 3.22 -8.28
C VAL A 80 4.30 3.95 -8.42
N LEU A 81 3.87 4.64 -7.37
CA LEU A 81 2.58 5.34 -7.31
C LEU A 81 2.69 6.85 -7.53
N ASP A 82 3.86 7.33 -7.97
CA ASP A 82 4.18 8.74 -8.25
C ASP A 82 4.04 9.68 -7.03
N TYR A 83 4.28 9.15 -5.82
CA TYR A 83 4.53 9.97 -4.63
C TYR A 83 6.00 10.38 -4.57
N ARG A 84 6.27 11.61 -4.10
CA ARG A 84 7.64 12.13 -3.94
C ARG A 84 8.48 11.25 -3.03
N ASP A 85 7.89 10.78 -1.93
CA ASP A 85 8.54 9.97 -0.92
C ASP A 85 7.50 9.15 -0.14
N SER A 86 7.99 8.26 0.73
CA SER A 86 7.14 7.44 1.59
C SER A 86 6.38 8.29 2.62
N TYR A 87 6.89 9.45 3.02
CA TYR A 87 6.20 10.34 3.95
C TYR A 87 4.87 10.85 3.35
N LEU A 88 4.90 11.35 2.10
CA LEU A 88 3.70 11.78 1.41
C LEU A 88 2.76 10.63 1.06
N LEU A 89 3.29 9.42 0.79
CA LEU A 89 2.47 8.22 0.61
C LEU A 89 1.58 7.99 1.85
N PHE A 90 2.17 7.95 3.05
CA PHE A 90 1.40 7.71 4.28
C PHE A 90 0.52 8.91 4.67
N ASN A 91 0.99 10.14 4.50
CA ASN A 91 0.20 11.33 4.84
C ASN A 91 -1.07 11.46 3.98
N LYS A 92 -0.99 11.06 2.71
CA LYS A 92 -2.15 11.07 1.79
C LYS A 92 -3.04 9.83 1.92
N ASN A 93 -2.57 8.78 2.60
CA ASN A 93 -3.29 7.52 2.75
C ASN A 93 -3.26 7.09 4.23
N PRO A 94 -4.04 7.74 5.11
CA PRO A 94 -4.03 7.47 6.55
C PRO A 94 -4.49 6.04 6.91
N ASN A 95 -5.13 5.37 5.97
CA ASN A 95 -5.56 3.98 6.08
C ASN A 95 -4.42 2.96 5.93
N LEU A 96 -3.21 3.40 5.58
CA LEU A 96 -2.03 2.54 5.52
C LEU A 96 -1.28 2.61 6.85
N TYR A 97 -1.02 1.45 7.44
CA TYR A 97 -0.18 1.37 8.62
C TYR A 97 1.31 1.38 8.23
N LYS A 98 2.06 2.30 8.84
CA LYS A 98 3.49 2.48 8.60
C LYS A 98 4.28 1.78 9.70
N ILE A 99 5.09 0.80 9.32
CA ILE A 99 6.04 0.15 10.23
C ILE A 99 7.43 0.70 9.94
N ILE A 100 8.12 1.29 10.93
CA ILE A 100 9.55 1.61 10.76
C ILE A 100 10.40 0.45 11.25
N LEU A 101 11.41 0.10 10.46
CA LEU A 101 12.33 -0.98 10.79
C LEU A 101 13.33 -0.57 11.86
N ASN A 102 13.56 -1.46 12.81
CA ASN A 102 14.67 -1.33 13.75
C ASN A 102 16.02 -1.72 13.08
N LEU A 103 17.13 -1.56 13.80
CA LEU A 103 18.46 -1.84 13.24
C LEU A 103 18.62 -3.33 12.86
N LYS A 104 18.21 -4.26 13.73
CA LYS A 104 18.30 -5.71 13.51
C LYS A 104 17.45 -6.18 12.33
N GLU A 105 16.27 -5.59 12.14
CA GLU A 105 15.43 -5.86 10.97
C GLU A 105 16.08 -5.35 9.68
N LYS A 106 16.73 -4.18 9.73
CA LYS A 106 17.49 -3.65 8.57
C LYS A 106 18.70 -4.54 8.25
N ASP A 107 19.42 -4.98 9.26
CA ASP A 107 20.50 -5.98 9.15
C ASP A 107 20.05 -7.23 8.38
N ASP A 108 18.97 -7.88 8.83
CA ASP A 108 18.42 -9.09 8.18
C ASP A 108 18.10 -8.86 6.70
N LEU A 109 17.45 -7.75 6.37
CA LEU A 109 17.10 -7.44 5.00
C LEU A 109 18.32 -7.11 4.13
N ILE A 110 19.39 -6.56 4.71
CA ILE A 110 20.66 -6.33 4.01
C ILE A 110 21.35 -7.67 3.73
N ASP A 111 21.43 -8.54 4.74
CA ASP A 111 22.06 -9.86 4.61
C ASP A 111 21.35 -10.74 3.57
N ARG A 112 20.02 -10.59 3.46
CA ARG A 112 19.19 -11.25 2.43
C ARG A 112 19.24 -10.58 1.06
N GLY A 113 19.97 -9.47 0.91
CA GLY A 113 20.08 -8.71 -0.35
C GLY A 113 18.83 -7.93 -0.75
N ILE A 114 17.84 -7.79 0.14
CA ILE A 114 16.61 -7.02 -0.09
C ILE A 114 16.89 -5.52 0.05
N LEU A 115 17.73 -5.15 1.02
CA LEU A 115 18.14 -3.77 1.25
C LEU A 115 19.61 -3.56 0.87
N PRO A 116 19.95 -2.45 0.17
CA PRO A 116 21.35 -2.04 0.02
C PRO A 116 21.95 -1.64 1.37
N TYR A 117 23.24 -1.91 1.58
CA TYR A 117 23.94 -1.54 2.84
C TYR A 117 23.86 -0.03 3.16
N THR A 118 23.81 0.83 2.13
CA THR A 118 23.67 2.28 2.26
C THR A 118 22.37 2.73 2.94
N TYR A 119 21.37 1.84 3.05
CA TYR A 119 20.09 2.13 3.69
C TYR A 119 20.13 1.87 5.21
N ARG A 120 21.19 1.23 5.72
CA ARG A 120 21.35 0.89 7.14
C ARG A 120 21.17 2.09 8.07
N SER A 121 21.77 3.23 7.74
CA SER A 121 21.72 4.45 8.55
C SER A 121 20.46 5.28 8.34
N ARG A 122 19.60 4.92 7.38
CA ARG A 122 18.37 5.64 7.08
C ARG A 122 17.19 5.09 7.88
N GLN A 123 16.17 5.93 8.06
CA GLN A 123 14.86 5.47 8.50
C GLN A 123 14.17 4.78 7.31
N ILE A 124 13.84 3.51 7.48
CA ILE A 124 13.18 2.70 6.47
C ILE A 124 11.80 2.32 6.99
N ALA A 125 10.80 2.50 6.15
CA ALA A 125 9.43 2.13 6.42
C ALA A 125 8.98 1.02 5.48
N ILE A 126 8.22 0.07 6.02
CA ILE A 126 7.55 -0.99 5.27
C ILE A 126 6.04 -0.93 5.50
N VAL A 127 5.30 -1.64 4.66
CA VAL A 127 3.84 -1.75 4.67
C VAL A 127 3.44 -3.11 4.13
N THR A 128 2.32 -3.67 4.59
CA THR A 128 1.82 -4.96 4.11
C THR A 128 1.42 -4.87 2.62
N ALA A 129 1.76 -5.90 1.86
CA ALA A 129 1.41 -6.01 0.44
C ALA A 129 -0.12 -5.96 0.24
N ARG A 130 -0.87 -6.61 1.14
CA ARG A 130 -2.32 -6.67 1.10
C ARG A 130 -2.97 -5.29 1.25
N SER A 131 -2.58 -4.51 2.26
CA SER A 131 -3.12 -3.15 2.44
C SER A 131 -2.80 -2.25 1.25
N MET A 132 -1.60 -2.38 0.67
CA MET A 132 -1.22 -1.67 -0.56
C MET A 132 -2.12 -2.06 -1.74
N PHE A 133 -2.37 -3.36 -1.97
CA PHE A 133 -3.27 -3.81 -3.04
C PHE A 133 -4.70 -3.32 -2.84
N ARG A 134 -5.22 -3.37 -1.62
CA ARG A 134 -6.58 -2.88 -1.31
C ARG A 134 -6.75 -1.39 -1.57
N GLN A 135 -5.71 -0.61 -1.29
CA GLN A 135 -5.72 0.83 -1.46
C GLN A 135 -5.52 1.27 -2.92
N PHE A 136 -4.65 0.59 -3.68
CA PHE A 136 -4.20 1.06 -5.00
C PHE A 136 -4.50 0.14 -6.18
N GLY A 137 -4.87 -1.11 -5.90
CA GLY A 137 -5.33 -2.08 -6.89
C GLY A 137 -4.38 -2.23 -8.08
N SER A 138 -4.95 -2.09 -9.27
CA SER A 138 -4.30 -2.22 -10.57
C SER A 138 -3.06 -1.35 -10.73
N ARG A 139 -2.94 -0.23 -10.01
CA ARG A 139 -1.78 0.67 -10.10
C ARG A 139 -0.49 0.01 -9.62
N LEU A 140 -0.58 -0.94 -8.69
CA LEU A 140 0.56 -1.70 -8.17
C LEU A 140 0.84 -2.98 -8.96
N ILE A 141 -0.01 -3.35 -9.91
CA ILE A 141 0.08 -4.61 -10.66
C ILE A 141 0.79 -4.38 -12.00
N ILE A 142 1.73 -5.24 -12.36
CA ILE A 142 2.38 -5.24 -13.67
C ILE A 142 1.30 -5.39 -14.75
N ASN A 143 1.26 -4.46 -15.71
CA ASN A 143 0.20 -4.39 -16.74
C ASN A 143 -1.23 -4.36 -16.19
N GLY A 144 -1.42 -3.88 -14.96
CA GLY A 144 -2.72 -3.84 -14.28
C GLY A 144 -3.76 -3.00 -15.04
N ARG A 145 -4.97 -3.54 -15.13
CA ARG A 145 -6.12 -2.90 -15.77
C ARG A 145 -7.09 -2.41 -14.71
N ARG A 146 -7.51 -1.14 -14.81
CA ARG A 146 -8.53 -0.57 -13.93
C ARG A 146 -9.80 -1.41 -13.94
N VAL A 147 -10.53 -1.42 -12.82
CA VAL A 147 -11.72 -2.24 -12.55
C VAL A 147 -11.42 -3.74 -12.46
N ARG A 148 -10.72 -4.32 -13.44
CA ARG A 148 -10.41 -5.75 -13.45
C ARG A 148 -9.43 -6.15 -12.35
N ASP A 149 -8.36 -5.38 -12.19
CA ASP A 149 -7.26 -5.68 -11.26
C ASP A 149 -7.27 -4.78 -10.03
N ASP A 150 -8.29 -3.94 -9.88
CA ASP A 150 -8.56 -3.22 -8.64
C ASP A 150 -9.18 -4.16 -7.59
N TYR A 151 -9.00 -3.84 -6.31
CA TYR A 151 -9.63 -4.61 -5.24
C TYR A 151 -11.14 -4.35 -5.16
N TRP A 152 -11.57 -3.12 -5.43
CA TRP A 152 -12.96 -2.67 -5.40
C TRP A 152 -13.63 -2.67 -6.78
#